data_AF-R7ZCB7-F1
#
_entry.id   AF-R7ZCB7-F1
#
_cell.length_a   1.000
_cell.length_b   1.000
_cell.length_c   1.000
_cell.angle_alpha   90.00
_cell.angle_beta   90.00
_cell.angle_gamma   90.00
#
_symmetry.space_group_name_H-M   'P 1'
#
loop_
_entity.id
_entity.type
_entity.pdbx_description
1 polymer ?
#
loop_
_entity_poly.entity_id
_entity_poly.type
_entity_poly.pdbx_seq_one_letter_code
_entity_poly.pdbx_strand_id
1 'polypeptide(L)'
;MNTHRFYQMAMAATLATSAIVIATPAYAATSFPDINKSTEEGKAILNLAQRGIISGYPDGTFKPANSITRTQAAKILAGILHLDTDNVTNPQFKDIQPGDENYGAIAALANAGIISGSNGYFYPTKNITRGQMSKMIVKGFDLPIADITDIPFTDVIVGSEYEPYIQTLYANHITKGTTPTTFGPQNNVKRSQLATFVVRAENTLNNTTIYANSYNQDYIFASYGGIEPADDLFTWDEEQDMTESITIKPLKEGTGKLVITGFTEDTEEFMDVFFLVHVKNVNGKLQTTLEEVHEADHIENMPLNLEESDLDFVPTEVSIQTADGQTLSSALYALETKNNATTLSIFENGQYLLTFTDGTQQQTMAADVDTYDFVRRIDLYELSNDLSFTSEDLSFEPTNVVFEDLNDGSDPAYKVPVKATIEGSTLKVTPLAEGTAILHITGKNGETTYLYIEFLKIAGKWAAYYDIDKDAY
;
A
#
# COMPACT_ATOMS: atom_id res chain seq x y z
N MET A 1 77.36 69.39 -17.85
CA MET A 1 76.46 68.26 -18.11
C MET A 1 75.02 68.78 -18.17
N ASN A 2 74.42 68.66 -19.36
CA ASN A 2 73.00 68.59 -19.75
C ASN A 2 72.01 69.74 -19.43
N THR A 3 71.97 70.71 -20.37
CA THR A 3 70.85 71.10 -21.27
C THR A 3 69.35 71.01 -20.88
N HIS A 4 68.69 72.18 -21.08
CA HIS A 4 67.41 72.46 -21.79
C HIS A 4 66.00 72.13 -21.22
N ARG A 5 65.31 73.19 -20.78
CA ARG A 5 63.99 73.78 -21.20
C ARG A 5 62.88 72.95 -21.90
N PHE A 6 61.64 73.19 -21.44
CA PHE A 6 60.28 73.16 -22.06
C PHE A 6 59.63 71.82 -22.48
N TYR A 7 58.39 71.54 -22.02
CA TYR A 7 57.11 71.75 -22.77
C TYR A 7 55.90 71.18 -22.00
N GLN A 8 54.78 71.91 -22.04
CA GLN A 8 53.44 71.43 -21.69
C GLN A 8 52.93 70.46 -22.76
N MET A 9 52.22 69.40 -22.36
CA MET A 9 51.14 68.82 -23.16
C MET A 9 50.03 68.29 -22.26
N ALA A 10 48.82 68.80 -22.52
CA ALA A 10 47.56 68.23 -22.07
C ALA A 10 47.34 66.86 -22.72
N MET A 11 46.84 65.89 -21.95
CA MET A 11 46.18 64.71 -22.50
C MET A 11 44.78 64.62 -21.90
N ALA A 12 43.82 64.59 -22.81
CA ALA A 12 42.39 64.61 -22.59
C ALA A 12 41.93 63.40 -21.76
N ALA A 13 41.01 63.67 -20.84
CA ALA A 13 40.25 62.65 -20.13
C ALA A 13 39.22 62.03 -21.08
N THR A 14 39.43 60.77 -21.47
CA THR A 14 38.36 59.89 -21.95
C THR A 14 37.89 59.03 -20.79
N LEU A 15 36.76 59.42 -20.19
CA LEU A 15 35.99 58.55 -19.31
C LEU A 15 35.48 57.37 -20.15
N ALA A 16 36.15 56.23 -20.06
CA ALA A 16 35.55 54.96 -20.46
C ALA A 16 34.44 54.67 -19.44
N THR A 17 33.19 54.96 -19.82
CA THR A 17 32.01 54.53 -19.07
C THR A 17 32.07 53.01 -18.93
N SER A 18 32.28 52.53 -17.72
CA SER A 18 32.05 51.14 -17.36
C SER A 18 30.58 50.84 -17.68
N ALA A 19 30.34 50.07 -18.73
CA ALA A 19 29.03 49.47 -18.92
C ALA A 19 28.81 48.55 -17.72
N ILE A 20 27.94 48.96 -16.81
CA ILE A 20 27.33 48.06 -15.84
C ILE A 20 26.60 47.03 -16.69
N VAL A 21 27.17 45.83 -16.82
CA VAL A 21 26.41 44.69 -17.31
C VAL A 21 25.41 44.39 -16.21
N ILE A 22 24.22 44.98 -16.33
CA ILE A 22 23.07 44.54 -15.55
C ILE A 22 22.82 43.12 -16.05
N ALA A 23 23.25 42.12 -15.27
CA ALA A 23 22.83 40.76 -15.50
C ALA A 23 21.31 40.75 -15.36
N THR A 24 20.60 40.69 -16.49
CA THR A 24 19.17 40.42 -16.50
C THR A 24 18.96 39.13 -15.70
N PRO A 25 18.05 39.09 -14.72
CA PRO A 25 17.72 37.82 -14.08
C PRO A 25 17.32 36.85 -15.19
N ALA A 26 18.02 35.72 -15.26
CA ALA A 26 17.72 34.68 -16.22
C ALA A 26 16.28 34.24 -15.96
N TYR A 27 15.35 34.67 -16.82
CA TYR A 27 14.01 34.12 -16.84
C TYR A 27 14.14 32.61 -17.02
N ALA A 28 13.55 31.83 -16.13
CA ALA A 28 13.34 30.42 -16.36
C ALA A 28 12.53 30.31 -17.67
N ALA A 29 13.21 29.98 -18.76
CA ALA A 29 12.54 29.80 -20.04
C ALA A 29 11.60 28.61 -19.90
N THR A 30 10.29 28.86 -19.91
CA THR A 30 9.24 27.83 -19.86
C THR A 30 9.09 27.09 -21.20
N SER A 31 9.90 27.44 -22.21
CA SER A 31 10.04 26.69 -23.46
C SER A 31 11.45 26.81 -24.02
N PHE A 32 11.92 25.76 -24.68
CA PHE A 32 13.21 25.70 -25.37
C PHE A 32 12.98 25.43 -26.87
N PRO A 33 13.62 26.16 -27.79
CA PRO A 33 13.37 26.02 -29.24
C PRO A 33 13.90 24.70 -29.81
N ASP A 34 14.85 24.06 -29.14
CA ASP A 34 15.46 22.78 -29.52
C ASP A 34 14.81 21.57 -28.84
N ILE A 35 13.65 21.76 -28.21
CA ILE A 35 12.89 20.69 -27.53
C ILE A 35 11.54 20.47 -28.19
N ASN A 36 11.29 19.22 -28.61
CA ASN A 36 9.98 18.80 -29.07
C ASN A 36 9.08 18.44 -27.86
N LYS A 37 8.18 19.35 -27.50
CA LYS A 37 7.24 19.20 -26.36
C LYS A 37 6.29 18.00 -26.46
N SER A 38 6.13 17.40 -27.64
CA SER A 38 5.24 16.25 -27.84
C SER A 38 5.89 14.92 -27.44
N THR A 39 7.22 14.85 -27.37
CA THR A 39 7.92 13.63 -26.94
C THR A 39 7.97 13.52 -25.43
N GLU A 40 8.16 12.30 -24.94
CA GLU A 40 8.31 12.04 -23.51
C GLU A 40 9.49 12.81 -22.90
N GLU A 41 10.64 12.82 -23.58
CA GLU A 41 11.81 13.57 -23.13
C GLU A 41 11.55 15.07 -23.10
N GLY A 42 10.83 15.60 -24.09
CA GLY A 42 10.46 17.01 -24.12
C GLY A 42 9.54 17.38 -22.96
N LYS A 43 8.54 16.54 -22.65
CA LYS A 43 7.66 16.71 -21.50
C LYS A 43 8.44 16.69 -20.18
N ALA A 44 9.36 15.74 -20.01
CA ALA A 44 10.19 15.65 -18.80
C ALA A 44 11.07 16.90 -18.62
N ILE A 45 11.73 17.36 -19.67
CA ILE A 45 12.55 18.58 -19.64
C ILE A 45 11.69 19.79 -19.27
N LEU A 46 10.53 19.97 -19.90
CA LEU A 46 9.66 21.10 -19.62
C LEU A 46 9.07 21.05 -18.21
N ASN A 47 8.73 19.86 -17.69
CA ASN A 47 8.28 19.67 -16.31
C ASN A 47 9.33 20.17 -15.31
N LEU A 48 10.58 19.72 -15.45
CA LEU A 48 11.66 20.13 -14.55
C LEU A 48 11.99 21.63 -14.70
N ALA A 49 11.89 22.18 -15.91
CA ALA A 49 12.13 23.60 -16.16
C ALA A 49 11.04 24.48 -15.53
N GLN A 50 9.78 24.06 -15.62
CA GLN A 50 8.64 24.73 -14.99
C GLN A 50 8.77 24.73 -13.45
N ARG A 51 9.36 23.68 -12.88
CA ARG A 51 9.68 23.56 -11.45
C ARG A 51 10.96 24.30 -11.05
N GLY A 52 11.67 24.92 -11.98
CA GLY A 52 12.94 25.63 -11.71
C GLY A 52 14.13 24.72 -11.40
N ILE A 53 14.01 23.40 -11.58
CA ILE A 53 15.07 22.42 -11.29
C ILE A 53 16.16 22.46 -12.36
N ILE A 54 15.75 22.64 -13.62
CA ILE A 54 16.69 22.76 -14.75
C ILE A 54 16.57 24.09 -15.45
N SER A 55 17.68 24.54 -16.02
CA SER A 55 17.75 25.72 -16.86
C SER A 55 18.43 25.38 -18.20
N GLY A 56 18.08 26.14 -19.23
CA GLY A 56 18.77 26.14 -20.52
C GLY A 56 20.09 26.90 -20.46
N TYR A 57 20.70 27.04 -21.64
CA TYR A 57 21.89 27.84 -21.86
C TYR A 57 21.53 29.31 -22.10
N PRO A 58 22.50 30.24 -21.98
CA PRO A 58 22.27 31.67 -22.24
C PRO A 58 21.76 32.00 -23.65
N ASP A 59 21.95 31.08 -24.61
CA ASP A 59 21.44 31.19 -25.99
C ASP A 59 19.95 30.78 -26.12
N GLY A 60 19.30 30.43 -25.02
CA GLY A 60 17.89 30.02 -24.97
C GLY A 60 17.64 28.54 -25.28
N THR A 61 18.68 27.76 -25.62
CA THR A 61 18.55 26.32 -25.93
C THR A 61 18.75 25.41 -24.72
N PHE A 62 18.29 24.16 -24.77
CA PHE A 62 18.54 23.17 -23.72
C PHE A 62 19.72 22.23 -24.00
N LYS A 63 20.03 22.01 -25.28
CA LYS A 63 21.03 21.09 -25.84
C LYS A 63 20.82 19.65 -25.35
N PRO A 64 19.66 19.02 -25.65
CA PRO A 64 19.28 17.71 -25.09
C PRO A 64 20.29 16.59 -25.38
N ALA A 65 20.96 16.65 -26.53
CA ALA A 65 21.90 15.64 -26.99
C ALA A 65 23.30 15.71 -26.34
N ASN A 66 23.63 16.81 -25.66
CA ASN A 66 24.92 16.96 -25.01
C ASN A 66 25.06 16.01 -23.82
N SER A 67 26.26 15.46 -23.63
CA SER A 67 26.57 14.73 -22.39
C SER A 67 26.50 15.65 -21.18
N ILE A 68 26.02 15.12 -20.07
CA ILE A 68 25.88 15.85 -18.81
C ILE A 68 27.06 15.58 -17.88
N THR A 69 27.57 16.64 -17.25
CA THR A 69 28.65 16.52 -16.27
C THR A 69 28.12 16.04 -14.92
N ARG A 70 29.00 15.50 -14.07
CA ARG A 70 28.66 15.06 -12.71
C ARG A 70 28.10 16.19 -11.85
N THR A 71 28.66 17.41 -11.95
CA THR A 71 28.11 18.57 -11.22
C THR A 71 26.71 18.95 -11.69
N GLN A 72 26.44 18.90 -13.00
CA GLN A 72 25.10 19.17 -13.52
C GLN A 72 24.11 18.09 -13.10
N ALA A 73 24.50 16.82 -13.14
CA ALA A 73 23.65 15.72 -12.67
C ALA A 73 23.33 15.86 -11.17
N ALA A 74 24.31 16.25 -10.35
CA ALA A 74 24.12 16.52 -8.93
C ALA A 74 23.12 17.67 -8.69
N LYS A 75 23.22 18.78 -9.44
CA LYS A 75 22.26 19.89 -9.34
C LYS A 75 20.83 19.44 -9.61
N ILE A 76 20.62 18.68 -10.69
CA ILE A 76 19.29 18.21 -11.09
C ILE A 76 18.72 17.26 -10.05
N LEU A 77 19.53 16.31 -9.58
CA LEU A 77 19.09 15.32 -8.60
C LEU A 77 18.80 15.95 -7.23
N ALA A 78 19.65 16.87 -6.75
CA ALA A 78 19.38 17.58 -5.49
C ALA A 78 18.10 18.43 -5.59
N GLY A 79 17.85 19.06 -6.73
CA GLY A 79 16.66 19.89 -6.96
C GLY A 79 15.37 19.08 -7.01
N ILE A 80 15.35 17.93 -7.69
CA ILE A 80 14.15 17.08 -7.75
C ILE A 80 13.87 16.38 -6.42
N LEU A 81 14.91 16.08 -5.65
CA LEU A 81 14.80 15.53 -4.29
C LEU A 81 14.54 16.61 -3.23
N HIS A 82 14.42 17.88 -3.61
CA HIS A 82 14.17 19.00 -2.70
C HIS A 82 15.14 19.07 -1.51
N LEU A 83 16.42 18.70 -1.73
CA LEU A 83 17.42 18.70 -0.67
C LEU A 83 17.79 20.13 -0.26
N ASP A 84 18.07 20.33 1.03
CA ASP A 84 18.68 21.56 1.52
C ASP A 84 20.12 21.66 1.01
N THR A 85 20.35 22.59 0.08
CA THR A 85 21.67 22.83 -0.52
C THR A 85 22.44 23.95 0.17
N ASP A 86 21.83 24.65 1.13
CA ASP A 86 22.42 25.81 1.79
C ASP A 86 23.05 25.40 3.13
N ASN A 87 22.37 24.53 3.90
CA ASN A 87 22.83 24.06 5.21
C ASN A 87 23.51 22.68 5.10
N VAL A 88 24.65 22.65 4.42
CA VAL A 88 25.37 21.40 4.12
C VAL A 88 26.68 21.26 4.90
N THR A 89 27.05 20.01 5.20
CA THR A 89 28.36 19.68 5.78
C THR A 89 29.36 19.40 4.66
N ASN A 90 30.56 19.98 4.74
CA ASN A 90 31.57 19.82 3.70
C ASN A 90 31.98 18.34 3.51
N PRO A 91 31.75 17.75 2.31
CA PRO A 91 32.04 16.34 2.06
C PRO A 91 33.53 16.00 1.91
N GLN A 92 34.42 16.99 2.07
CA GLN A 92 35.88 16.82 2.04
C GLN A 92 36.45 16.28 0.71
N PHE A 93 35.77 16.51 -0.41
CA PHE A 93 36.33 16.27 -1.73
C PHE A 93 37.44 17.29 -2.04
N LYS A 94 38.55 16.83 -2.61
CA LYS A 94 39.76 17.63 -2.86
C LYS A 94 39.65 18.61 -4.03
N ASP A 95 38.67 18.44 -4.90
CA ASP A 95 38.47 19.18 -6.15
C ASP A 95 37.19 20.03 -6.18
N ILE A 96 36.57 20.23 -5.02
CA ILE A 96 35.50 21.21 -4.82
C ILE A 96 35.65 21.90 -3.47
N GLN A 97 35.20 23.15 -3.37
CA GLN A 97 35.21 23.93 -2.13
C GLN A 97 33.93 24.78 -1.99
N PRO A 98 33.57 25.22 -0.77
CA PRO A 98 32.46 26.15 -0.58
C PRO A 98 32.58 27.37 -1.49
N GLY A 99 31.51 27.69 -2.22
CA GLY A 99 31.46 28.77 -3.21
C GLY A 99 31.64 28.32 -4.66
N ASP A 100 32.11 27.10 -4.92
CA ASP A 100 32.13 26.54 -6.27
C ASP A 100 30.70 26.32 -6.81
N GLU A 101 30.56 26.30 -8.14
CA GLU A 101 29.27 26.09 -8.80
C GLU A 101 28.66 24.74 -8.39
N ASN A 102 27.40 24.79 -7.92
CA ASN A 102 26.64 23.63 -7.43
C ASN A 102 27.29 22.90 -6.24
N TYR A 103 28.20 23.54 -5.50
CA TYR A 103 28.80 22.97 -4.29
C TYR A 103 27.74 22.44 -3.31
N GLY A 104 26.70 23.26 -3.04
CA GLY A 104 25.60 22.90 -2.15
C GLY A 104 24.89 21.61 -2.56
N ALA A 105 24.56 21.46 -3.84
CA ALA A 105 23.92 20.25 -4.36
C ALA A 105 24.81 19.01 -4.22
N ILE A 106 26.11 19.14 -4.50
CA ILE A 106 27.07 18.03 -4.36
C ILE A 106 27.21 17.65 -2.88
N ALA A 107 27.35 18.63 -1.99
CA ALA A 107 27.47 18.40 -0.56
C ALA A 107 26.21 17.75 0.03
N ALA A 108 25.01 18.24 -0.33
CA ALA A 108 23.73 17.68 0.12
C ALA A 108 23.59 16.21 -0.28
N LEU A 109 23.84 15.87 -1.55
CA LEU A 109 23.79 14.48 -2.02
C LEU A 109 24.83 13.58 -1.36
N ALA A 110 26.01 14.12 -1.02
CA ALA A 110 27.04 13.37 -0.32
C ALA A 110 26.67 13.15 1.15
N ASN A 111 26.11 14.16 1.82
CA ASN A 111 25.60 14.07 3.19
C ASN A 111 24.44 13.05 3.28
N ALA A 112 23.60 12.98 2.25
CA ALA A 112 22.53 11.98 2.12
C ALA A 112 23.03 10.58 1.70
N GLY A 113 24.33 10.37 1.45
CA GLY A 113 24.88 9.06 1.06
C GLY A 113 24.51 8.59 -0.36
N ILE A 114 23.94 9.48 -1.18
CA ILE A 114 23.50 9.21 -2.55
C ILE A 114 24.69 9.16 -3.50
N ILE A 115 25.62 10.11 -3.35
CA ILE A 115 26.85 10.14 -4.14
C ILE A 115 28.07 9.82 -3.30
N SER A 116 29.10 9.32 -3.98
CA SER A 116 30.44 9.20 -3.46
C SER A 116 31.45 9.67 -4.51
N GLY A 117 32.62 10.08 -4.03
CA GLY A 117 33.79 10.35 -4.86
C GLY A 117 34.65 9.11 -5.03
N SER A 118 35.78 9.27 -5.72
CA SER A 118 36.82 8.25 -5.82
C SER A 118 38.16 8.86 -5.41
N ASN A 119 38.89 8.19 -4.52
CA ASN A 119 40.18 8.64 -3.99
C ASN A 119 40.17 10.05 -3.38
N GLY A 120 39.03 10.46 -2.83
CA GLY A 120 38.80 11.79 -2.25
C GLY A 120 38.48 12.88 -3.28
N TYR A 121 38.15 12.53 -4.54
CA TYR A 121 37.78 13.48 -5.59
C TYR A 121 36.35 13.22 -6.09
N PHE A 122 35.61 14.27 -6.42
CA PHE A 122 34.27 14.17 -7.01
C PHE A 122 34.29 14.16 -8.55
N TYR A 123 35.27 14.81 -9.18
CA TYR A 123 35.42 15.03 -10.61
C TYR A 123 34.23 15.78 -11.25
N PRO A 124 33.96 17.04 -10.86
CA PRO A 124 32.73 17.76 -11.22
C PRO A 124 32.53 17.95 -12.73
N THR A 125 33.61 18.11 -13.50
CA THR A 125 33.58 18.37 -14.95
C THR A 125 33.55 17.10 -15.81
N LYS A 126 33.77 15.92 -15.24
CA LYS A 126 33.65 14.66 -15.99
C LYS A 126 32.19 14.36 -16.29
N ASN A 127 31.95 13.76 -17.44
CA ASN A 127 30.62 13.25 -17.77
C ASN A 127 30.26 12.06 -16.86
N ILE A 128 28.99 11.97 -16.49
CA ILE A 128 28.48 10.83 -15.72
C ILE A 128 28.15 9.67 -16.65
N THR A 129 28.47 8.45 -16.23
CA THR A 129 28.09 7.22 -16.95
C THR A 129 26.69 6.76 -16.55
N ARG A 130 26.07 5.94 -17.40
CA ARG A 130 24.72 5.41 -17.12
C ARG A 130 24.66 4.51 -15.88
N GLY A 131 25.71 3.75 -15.58
CA GLY A 131 25.81 2.97 -14.34
C GLY A 131 25.93 3.86 -13.09
N GLN A 132 26.72 4.94 -13.16
CA GLN A 132 26.79 5.91 -12.06
C GLN A 132 25.44 6.60 -11.84
N MET A 133 24.76 6.99 -12.93
CA MET A 133 23.42 7.56 -12.87
C MET A 133 22.41 6.59 -12.26
N SER A 134 22.43 5.30 -12.62
CA SER A 134 21.46 4.33 -12.06
C SER A 134 21.60 4.22 -10.55
N LYS A 135 22.83 4.08 -10.06
CA LYS A 135 23.13 4.08 -8.63
C LYS A 135 22.66 5.35 -7.92
N MET A 136 22.90 6.52 -8.53
CA MET A 136 22.45 7.79 -7.97
C MET A 136 20.92 7.90 -7.90
N ILE A 137 20.20 7.45 -8.92
CA ILE A 137 18.73 7.51 -8.95
C ILE A 137 18.13 6.56 -7.93
N VAL A 138 18.55 5.29 -7.93
CA VAL A 138 18.01 4.30 -7.00
C VAL A 138 18.24 4.72 -5.55
N LYS A 139 19.45 5.20 -5.21
CA LYS A 139 19.72 5.75 -3.88
C LYS A 139 18.98 7.05 -3.59
N GLY A 140 18.87 7.93 -4.58
CA GLY A 140 18.27 9.25 -4.40
C GLY A 140 16.76 9.17 -4.13
N PHE A 141 16.09 8.26 -4.82
CA PHE A 141 14.65 7.99 -4.68
C PHE A 141 14.36 6.85 -3.69
N ASP A 142 15.37 6.37 -2.97
CA ASP A 142 15.29 5.25 -2.01
C ASP A 142 14.49 4.05 -2.54
N LEU A 143 14.73 3.68 -3.80
CA LEU A 143 14.00 2.59 -4.44
C LEU A 143 14.49 1.24 -3.87
N PRO A 144 13.57 0.35 -3.44
CA PRO A 144 13.94 -1.00 -3.02
C PRO A 144 14.73 -1.72 -4.11
N ILE A 145 15.81 -2.41 -3.73
CA ILE A 145 16.60 -3.19 -4.68
C ILE A 145 15.75 -4.37 -5.17
N ALA A 146 15.52 -4.41 -6.48
CA ALA A 146 14.77 -5.49 -7.10
C ALA A 146 15.59 -6.78 -7.14
N ASP A 147 14.98 -7.90 -6.74
CA ASP A 147 15.56 -9.24 -6.85
C ASP A 147 15.09 -9.92 -8.15
N ILE A 148 15.44 -9.32 -9.29
CA ILE A 148 15.15 -9.89 -10.61
C ILE A 148 16.43 -10.30 -11.32
N THR A 149 16.49 -11.56 -11.75
CA THR A 149 17.65 -12.09 -12.46
C THR A 149 17.52 -12.03 -13.98
N ASP A 150 16.28 -11.90 -14.50
CA ASP A 150 16.02 -11.87 -15.94
C ASP A 150 15.76 -10.44 -16.43
N ILE A 151 16.83 -9.78 -16.86
CA ILE A 151 16.76 -8.50 -17.57
C ILE A 151 17.29 -8.65 -18.99
N PRO A 152 16.76 -7.94 -19.99
CA PRO A 152 17.12 -8.16 -21.39
C PRO A 152 18.51 -7.61 -21.76
N PHE A 153 19.20 -6.93 -20.84
CA PHE A 153 20.44 -6.21 -21.12
C PHE A 153 21.68 -7.10 -21.05
N THR A 154 22.13 -7.54 -22.22
CA THR A 154 23.28 -8.43 -22.40
C THR A 154 24.64 -7.84 -22.01
N ASP A 155 24.73 -6.51 -21.85
CA ASP A 155 25.94 -5.78 -21.50
C ASP A 155 26.00 -5.35 -20.02
N VAL A 156 25.06 -5.83 -19.20
CA VAL A 156 25.11 -5.71 -17.74
C VAL A 156 25.83 -6.93 -17.19
N ILE A 157 26.99 -6.71 -16.55
CA ILE A 157 27.82 -7.79 -16.01
C ILE A 157 27.26 -8.22 -14.66
N VAL A 158 26.97 -9.51 -14.52
CA VAL A 158 26.55 -10.12 -13.26
C VAL A 158 27.62 -9.97 -12.18
N GLY A 159 27.20 -9.57 -10.98
CA GLY A 159 28.04 -9.23 -9.84
C GLY A 159 28.71 -7.85 -9.92
N SER A 160 28.42 -7.03 -10.94
CA SER A 160 29.03 -5.70 -11.06
C SER A 160 28.40 -4.69 -10.09
N GLU A 161 29.17 -3.66 -9.70
CA GLU A 161 28.70 -2.62 -8.77
C GLU A 161 27.37 -1.96 -9.18
N TYR A 162 27.10 -1.88 -10.48
CA TYR A 162 25.93 -1.19 -11.01
C TYR A 162 24.75 -2.12 -11.34
N GLU A 163 24.95 -3.43 -11.36
CA GLU A 163 23.93 -4.42 -11.70
C GLU A 163 22.63 -4.25 -10.88
N PRO A 164 22.65 -4.29 -9.54
CA PRO A 164 21.40 -4.23 -8.76
C PRO A 164 20.62 -2.95 -9.01
N TYR A 165 21.33 -1.84 -9.24
CA TYR A 165 20.70 -0.56 -9.55
C TYR A 165 20.10 -0.54 -10.95
N ILE A 166 20.72 -1.20 -11.94
CA ILE A 166 20.19 -1.29 -13.29
C ILE A 166 18.96 -2.20 -13.33
N GLN A 167 18.99 -3.34 -12.63
CA GLN A 167 17.85 -4.23 -12.43
C GLN A 167 16.68 -3.48 -11.80
N THR A 168 16.95 -2.74 -10.73
CA THR A 168 15.93 -1.91 -10.05
C THR A 168 15.31 -0.88 -10.99
N LEU A 169 16.10 -0.18 -11.79
CA LEU A 169 15.55 0.76 -12.78
C LEU A 169 14.72 0.07 -13.88
N TYR A 170 15.04 -1.18 -14.23
CA TYR A 170 14.29 -1.93 -15.23
C TYR A 170 12.95 -2.44 -14.66
N ALA A 171 12.99 -3.04 -13.46
CA ALA A 171 11.81 -3.51 -12.73
C ALA A 171 10.78 -2.40 -12.53
N ASN A 172 11.24 -1.18 -12.23
CA ASN A 172 10.39 -0.01 -12.02
C ASN A 172 10.04 0.72 -13.33
N HIS A 173 10.30 0.13 -14.50
CA HIS A 173 10.07 0.74 -15.82
C HIS A 173 10.70 2.12 -16.04
N ILE A 174 11.70 2.49 -15.24
CA ILE A 174 12.44 3.76 -15.37
C ILE A 174 13.34 3.69 -16.61
N THR A 175 13.87 2.50 -16.94
CA THR A 175 14.71 2.29 -18.12
C THR A 175 14.15 1.25 -19.11
N LYS A 176 14.37 1.52 -20.40
CA LYS A 176 14.10 0.60 -21.52
C LYS A 176 15.39 0.17 -22.25
N GLY A 177 16.54 0.47 -21.66
CA GLY A 177 17.84 0.36 -22.33
C GLY A 177 18.10 1.46 -23.37
N THR A 178 19.25 1.39 -24.00
CA THR A 178 19.60 2.17 -25.21
C THR A 178 19.16 1.45 -26.49
N THR A 179 19.00 0.14 -26.41
CA THR A 179 18.34 -0.76 -27.36
C THR A 179 17.54 -1.77 -26.52
N PRO A 180 16.70 -2.63 -27.15
CA PRO A 180 15.99 -3.67 -26.41
C PRO A 180 16.89 -4.59 -25.58
N THR A 181 18.15 -4.78 -25.99
CA THR A 181 19.08 -5.73 -25.35
C THR A 181 20.36 -5.11 -24.80
N THR A 182 20.46 -3.78 -24.74
CA THR A 182 21.67 -3.07 -24.33
C THR A 182 21.34 -1.90 -23.42
N PHE A 183 21.88 -1.88 -22.19
CA PHE A 183 21.76 -0.76 -21.27
C PHE A 183 22.85 0.31 -21.50
N GLY A 184 24.08 -0.09 -21.79
CA GLY A 184 25.26 0.76 -21.93
C GLY A 184 25.82 1.35 -20.63
N PRO A 185 26.20 0.55 -19.59
CA PRO A 185 26.60 1.08 -18.29
C PRO A 185 27.75 2.11 -18.31
N GLN A 186 28.68 1.96 -19.26
CA GLN A 186 29.85 2.83 -19.41
C GLN A 186 29.62 4.04 -20.32
N ASN A 187 28.47 4.10 -21.01
CA ASN A 187 28.16 5.20 -21.91
C ASN A 187 27.82 6.47 -21.11
N ASN A 188 28.25 7.63 -21.64
CA ASN A 188 27.91 8.93 -21.06
C ASN A 188 26.40 9.21 -21.20
N VAL A 189 25.83 9.81 -20.17
CA VAL A 189 24.41 10.19 -20.14
C VAL A 189 24.21 11.52 -20.88
N LYS A 190 23.17 11.61 -21.72
CA LYS A 190 22.72 12.88 -22.32
C LYS A 190 21.86 13.69 -21.35
N ARG A 191 21.86 15.02 -21.47
CA ARG A 191 21.03 15.91 -20.64
C ARG A 191 19.54 15.53 -20.67
N SER A 192 18.99 15.22 -21.85
CA SER A 192 17.60 14.77 -21.96
C SER A 192 17.36 13.44 -21.27
N GLN A 193 18.31 12.50 -21.36
CA GLN A 193 18.18 11.20 -20.73
C GLN A 193 18.10 11.35 -19.21
N LEU A 194 18.96 12.17 -18.59
CA LEU A 194 18.86 12.37 -17.14
C LEU A 194 17.50 12.94 -16.76
N ALA A 195 16.99 13.94 -17.49
CA ALA A 195 15.67 14.53 -17.24
C ALA A 195 14.55 13.48 -17.27
N THR A 196 14.53 12.62 -18.30
CA THR A 196 13.54 11.54 -18.41
C THR A 196 13.66 10.53 -17.27
N PHE A 197 14.88 10.12 -16.93
CA PHE A 197 15.11 9.13 -15.88
C PHE A 197 14.66 9.64 -14.51
N VAL A 198 14.99 10.89 -14.13
CA VAL A 198 14.60 11.43 -12.82
C VAL A 198 13.09 11.68 -12.74
N VAL A 199 12.43 12.09 -13.83
CA VAL A 199 10.97 12.25 -13.84
C VAL A 199 10.26 10.90 -13.74
N ARG A 200 10.75 9.87 -14.44
CA ARG A 200 10.20 8.51 -14.28
C ARG A 200 10.38 7.99 -12.86
N ALA A 201 11.59 8.10 -12.30
CA ALA A 201 11.85 7.69 -10.92
C ALA A 201 11.01 8.47 -9.90
N GLU A 202 10.78 9.76 -10.12
CA GLU A 202 9.88 10.54 -9.27
C GLU A 202 8.42 10.09 -9.41
N ASN A 203 8.00 9.62 -10.59
CA ASN A 203 6.65 9.08 -10.79
C ASN A 203 6.48 7.68 -10.19
N THR A 204 7.55 6.91 -10.01
CA THR A 204 7.50 5.63 -9.29
C THR A 204 7.36 5.81 -7.79
N LEU A 205 7.73 6.98 -7.24
CA LEU A 205 7.51 7.26 -5.82
C LEU A 205 6.03 7.25 -5.45
N ASN A 206 5.11 7.54 -6.37
CA ASN A 206 3.72 7.73 -5.98
C ASN A 206 3.02 6.39 -5.72
N ASN A 207 3.31 5.34 -6.49
CA ASN A 207 2.46 4.17 -6.52
C ASN A 207 3.29 2.87 -6.49
N THR A 208 2.81 1.89 -5.73
CA THR A 208 3.32 0.51 -5.76
C THR A 208 2.31 -0.34 -6.49
N THR A 209 2.76 -1.16 -7.44
CA THR A 209 1.90 -2.09 -8.18
C THR A 209 2.21 -3.53 -7.77
N ILE A 210 1.16 -4.29 -7.49
CA ILE A 210 1.18 -5.73 -7.23
C ILE A 210 0.71 -6.42 -8.51
N TYR A 211 1.40 -7.47 -8.94
CA TYR A 211 1.04 -8.23 -10.15
C TYR A 211 0.64 -9.66 -9.79
N ALA A 212 -0.44 -10.18 -10.37
CA ALA A 212 -0.93 -11.53 -10.12
C ALA A 212 0.14 -12.60 -10.40
N ASN A 213 0.90 -12.42 -11.49
CA ASN A 213 1.97 -13.32 -11.88
C ASN A 213 3.12 -13.43 -10.86
N SER A 214 3.27 -12.47 -9.94
CA SER A 214 4.28 -12.53 -8.87
C SER A 214 3.96 -13.62 -7.85
N TYR A 215 2.70 -14.07 -7.82
CA TYR A 215 2.16 -15.08 -6.93
C TYR A 215 1.68 -16.34 -7.67
N ASN A 216 2.06 -16.49 -8.95
CA ASN A 216 1.57 -17.55 -9.84
C ASN A 216 0.04 -17.61 -9.96
N GLN A 217 -0.60 -16.44 -9.99
CA GLN A 217 -2.05 -16.30 -10.14
C GLN A 217 -2.37 -15.65 -11.50
N ASP A 218 -3.54 -15.96 -12.05
CA ASP A 218 -4.03 -15.34 -13.28
C ASP A 218 -4.58 -13.94 -12.98
N TYR A 219 -5.34 -13.83 -11.89
CA TYR A 219 -5.89 -12.57 -11.42
C TYR A 219 -5.76 -12.40 -9.92
N ILE A 220 -5.89 -11.16 -9.48
CA ILE A 220 -5.92 -10.73 -8.09
C ILE A 220 -7.05 -9.72 -7.87
N PHE A 221 -7.55 -9.65 -6.64
CA PHE A 221 -8.35 -8.53 -6.15
C PHE A 221 -7.85 -8.11 -4.76
N ALA A 222 -8.22 -6.89 -4.36
CA ALA A 222 -7.79 -6.29 -3.10
C ALA A 222 -8.98 -6.03 -2.17
N SER A 223 -8.77 -6.27 -0.88
CA SER A 223 -9.65 -5.81 0.19
C SER A 223 -8.84 -5.12 1.29
N TYR A 224 -9.47 -4.19 2.01
CA TYR A 224 -8.87 -3.64 3.22
C TYR A 224 -8.92 -4.70 4.33
N GLY A 225 -7.81 -4.85 5.06
CA GLY A 225 -7.74 -5.72 6.23
C GLY A 225 -7.80 -4.95 7.55
N GLY A 226 -8.00 -5.66 8.65
CA GLY A 226 -8.08 -5.09 10.00
C GLY A 226 -9.47 -4.56 10.39
N ILE A 227 -9.58 -4.07 11.63
CA ILE A 227 -10.86 -3.56 12.19
C ILE A 227 -11.18 -2.18 11.58
N GLU A 228 -10.19 -1.30 11.51
CA GLU A 228 -10.33 0.01 10.87
C GLU A 228 -9.80 -0.09 9.43
N PRO A 229 -10.66 0.06 8.40
CA PRO A 229 -10.21 0.01 7.02
C PRO A 229 -9.21 1.14 6.75
N ALA A 230 -8.21 0.86 5.93
CA ALA A 230 -7.12 1.78 5.62
C ALA A 230 -7.46 2.76 4.47
N ASP A 231 -8.74 2.97 4.18
CA ASP A 231 -9.25 3.76 3.05
C ASP A 231 -8.94 5.25 3.16
N ASP A 232 -8.77 5.76 4.39
CA ASP A 232 -8.24 7.11 4.65
C ASP A 232 -6.74 7.25 4.34
N LEU A 233 -5.98 6.15 4.26
CA LEU A 233 -4.53 6.14 4.09
C LEU A 233 -4.11 5.92 2.64
N PHE A 234 -4.75 4.97 1.95
CA PHE A 234 -4.47 4.65 0.56
C PHE A 234 -5.72 4.09 -0.12
N THR A 235 -5.68 4.08 -1.45
CA THR A 235 -6.66 3.41 -2.33
C THR A 235 -5.90 2.70 -3.44
N TRP A 236 -6.58 2.16 -4.46
CA TRP A 236 -5.94 1.58 -5.64
C TRP A 236 -6.59 2.06 -6.95
N ASP A 237 -6.19 1.50 -8.08
CA ASP A 237 -6.95 1.59 -9.32
C ASP A 237 -8.27 0.83 -9.20
N GLU A 238 -9.38 1.56 -9.26
CA GLU A 238 -10.71 0.96 -9.37
C GLU A 238 -10.84 0.27 -10.73
N GLU A 239 -10.47 -1.00 -10.79
CA GLU A 239 -10.92 -1.93 -11.82
C GLU A 239 -12.09 -2.73 -11.25
N GLN A 240 -13.18 -2.85 -12.03
CA GLN A 240 -14.28 -3.75 -11.69
C GLN A 240 -13.77 -5.18 -11.87
N ASP A 241 -13.96 -6.02 -10.85
CA ASP A 241 -13.56 -7.43 -10.81
C ASP A 241 -12.05 -7.72 -10.74
N MET A 242 -11.72 -9.01 -10.81
CA MET A 242 -10.38 -9.60 -10.71
C MET A 242 -9.48 -9.08 -11.85
N THR A 243 -8.28 -8.61 -11.51
CA THR A 243 -7.34 -7.94 -12.44
C THR A 243 -5.96 -8.61 -12.44
N GLU A 244 -5.15 -8.39 -13.48
CA GLU A 244 -3.77 -8.87 -13.54
C GLU A 244 -2.82 -8.05 -12.64
N SER A 245 -3.22 -6.83 -12.25
CA SER A 245 -2.39 -5.95 -11.42
C SER A 245 -3.18 -4.91 -10.63
N ILE A 246 -2.72 -4.57 -9.43
CA ILE A 246 -3.32 -3.56 -8.56
C ILE A 246 -2.28 -2.51 -8.20
N THR A 247 -2.57 -1.25 -8.49
CA THR A 247 -1.69 -0.10 -8.24
C THR A 247 -2.19 0.73 -7.06
N ILE A 248 -1.49 0.61 -5.93
CA ILE A 248 -1.78 1.34 -4.70
C ILE A 248 -1.44 2.83 -4.86
N LYS A 249 -2.39 3.68 -4.47
CA LYS A 249 -2.31 5.15 -4.50
C LYS A 249 -2.39 5.69 -3.07
N PRO A 250 -1.36 6.42 -2.60
CA PRO A 250 -1.36 7.00 -1.27
C PRO A 250 -2.29 8.21 -1.17
N LEU A 251 -2.96 8.35 -0.04
CA LEU A 251 -3.84 9.47 0.29
C LEU A 251 -3.31 10.25 1.49
N LYS A 252 -2.79 9.54 2.51
CA LYS A 252 -2.32 10.13 3.77
C LYS A 252 -1.23 9.29 4.40
N GLU A 253 -0.27 9.93 5.08
CA GLU A 253 0.78 9.23 5.83
C GLU A 253 0.19 8.31 6.90
N GLY A 254 0.73 7.09 6.99
CA GLY A 254 0.27 6.07 7.92
C GLY A 254 0.74 4.68 7.53
N THR A 255 0.26 3.68 8.24
CA THR A 255 0.40 2.27 7.87
C THR A 255 -0.96 1.61 8.00
N GLY A 256 -1.39 0.95 6.93
CA GLY A 256 -2.65 0.21 6.89
C GLY A 256 -2.45 -1.21 6.41
N LYS A 257 -3.50 -2.01 6.52
CA LYS A 257 -3.49 -3.43 6.14
C LYS A 257 -4.22 -3.63 4.82
N LEU A 258 -3.66 -4.51 3.99
CA LEU A 258 -4.18 -4.86 2.69
C LEU A 258 -4.14 -6.38 2.56
N VAL A 259 -5.23 -6.95 2.07
CA VAL A 259 -5.30 -8.35 1.67
C VAL A 259 -5.39 -8.40 0.15
N ILE A 260 -4.58 -9.26 -0.45
CA ILE A 260 -4.62 -9.57 -1.87
C ILE A 260 -5.05 -11.02 -2.01
N THR A 261 -6.20 -11.23 -2.62
CA THR A 261 -6.67 -12.57 -2.95
C THR A 261 -6.41 -12.83 -4.42
N GLY A 262 -5.63 -13.86 -4.70
CA GLY A 262 -5.35 -14.36 -6.03
C GLY A 262 -6.24 -15.54 -6.41
N PHE A 263 -6.42 -15.71 -7.72
CA PHE A 263 -7.20 -16.80 -8.31
C PHE A 263 -6.54 -17.34 -9.57
N THR A 264 -6.68 -18.64 -9.76
CA THR A 264 -6.22 -19.37 -10.94
C THR A 264 -7.42 -19.97 -11.68
N GLU A 265 -7.61 -19.65 -12.97
CA GLU A 265 -8.77 -20.13 -13.75
C GLU A 265 -8.77 -21.66 -13.91
N ASP A 266 -7.59 -22.25 -14.08
CA ASP A 266 -7.46 -23.68 -14.36
C ASP A 266 -7.79 -24.57 -13.16
N THR A 267 -7.53 -24.09 -11.94
CA THR A 267 -7.72 -24.87 -10.70
C THR A 267 -8.89 -24.40 -9.86
N GLU A 268 -9.41 -23.20 -10.12
CA GLU A 268 -10.40 -22.50 -9.28
C GLU A 268 -9.93 -22.35 -7.82
N GLU A 269 -8.61 -22.37 -7.59
CA GLU A 269 -8.00 -22.18 -6.27
C GLU A 269 -7.80 -20.70 -5.96
N PHE A 270 -8.03 -20.34 -4.70
CA PHE A 270 -7.79 -19.02 -4.15
C PHE A 270 -6.57 -19.03 -3.23
N MET A 271 -5.88 -17.90 -3.15
CA MET A 271 -4.78 -17.69 -2.22
C MET A 271 -4.77 -16.26 -1.70
N ASP A 272 -4.63 -16.10 -0.39
CA ASP A 272 -4.50 -14.78 0.23
C ASP A 272 -3.05 -14.45 0.55
N VAL A 273 -2.68 -13.19 0.30
CA VAL A 273 -1.39 -12.61 0.63
C VAL A 273 -1.62 -11.32 1.41
N PHE A 274 -0.91 -11.17 2.51
CA PHE A 274 -1.16 -10.14 3.51
C PHE A 274 -0.05 -9.09 3.50
N PHE A 275 -0.43 -7.81 3.46
CA PHE A 275 0.52 -6.70 3.43
C PHE A 275 0.27 -5.67 4.51
N LEU A 276 1.35 -5.11 5.05
CA LEU A 276 1.36 -3.75 5.58
C LEU A 276 1.72 -2.78 4.46
N VAL A 277 0.85 -1.81 4.24
CA VAL A 277 1.05 -0.71 3.29
C VAL A 277 1.54 0.49 4.07
N HIS A 278 2.80 0.88 3.88
CA HIS A 278 3.34 2.10 4.49
C HIS A 278 3.21 3.26 3.52
N VAL A 279 2.54 4.32 3.95
CA VAL A 279 2.47 5.59 3.24
C VAL A 279 3.35 6.60 3.98
N LYS A 280 4.41 7.08 3.31
CA LYS A 280 5.37 8.04 3.88
C LYS A 280 5.53 9.27 2.99
N ASN A 281 5.72 10.44 3.58
CA ASN A 281 6.11 11.62 2.84
C ASN A 281 7.61 11.60 2.55
N VAL A 282 7.97 11.45 1.28
CA VAL A 282 9.35 11.54 0.79
C VAL A 282 9.45 12.77 -0.09
N ASN A 283 10.10 13.81 0.44
CA ASN A 283 10.40 15.06 -0.27
C ASN A 283 9.14 15.80 -0.78
N GLY A 284 8.07 15.82 0.01
CA GLY A 284 6.83 16.53 -0.33
C GLY A 284 5.87 15.73 -1.20
N LYS A 285 6.17 14.44 -1.47
CA LYS A 285 5.28 13.50 -2.15
C LYS A 285 5.04 12.29 -1.27
N LEU A 286 3.81 11.79 -1.27
CA LEU A 286 3.50 10.54 -0.59
C LEU A 286 4.01 9.37 -1.43
N GLN A 287 4.62 8.41 -0.75
CA GLN A 287 5.13 7.17 -1.30
C GLN A 287 4.56 5.98 -0.56
N THR A 288 4.17 4.97 -1.33
CA THR A 288 3.76 3.66 -0.82
C THR A 288 4.94 2.68 -0.86
N THR A 289 5.06 1.85 0.16
CA THR A 289 5.89 0.64 0.15
C THR A 289 5.08 -0.50 0.74
N LEU A 290 5.27 -1.71 0.24
CA LEU A 290 4.61 -2.92 0.71
C LEU A 290 5.57 -3.77 1.53
N GLU A 291 5.09 -4.25 2.68
CA GLU A 291 5.73 -5.27 3.49
C GLU A 291 4.79 -6.49 3.51
N GLU A 292 5.19 -7.59 2.86
CA GLU A 292 4.47 -8.85 2.97
C GLU A 292 4.67 -9.43 4.36
N VAL A 293 3.59 -9.86 5.01
CA VAL A 293 3.59 -10.31 6.41
C VAL A 293 2.82 -11.62 6.56
N HIS A 294 3.08 -12.33 7.67
CA HIS A 294 2.20 -13.41 8.10
C HIS A 294 1.01 -12.80 8.87
N GLU A 295 -0.21 -13.19 8.49
CA GLU A 295 -1.44 -12.69 9.11
C GLU A 295 -1.41 -12.81 10.65
N ALA A 296 -0.96 -13.97 11.14
CA ALA A 296 -0.92 -14.32 12.57
C ALA A 296 -0.12 -13.34 13.44
N ASP A 297 0.88 -12.66 12.87
CA ASP A 297 1.74 -11.71 13.60
C ASP A 297 1.09 -10.33 13.78
N HIS A 298 -0.01 -10.07 13.06
CA HIS A 298 -0.66 -8.76 12.98
C HIS A 298 -2.16 -8.81 13.28
N ILE A 299 -2.66 -9.88 13.89
CA ILE A 299 -4.08 -10.03 14.23
C ILE A 299 -4.54 -8.93 15.20
N GLU A 300 -5.65 -8.31 14.85
CA GLU A 300 -6.44 -7.46 15.74
C GLU A 300 -7.60 -8.27 16.32
N ASN A 301 -7.83 -8.16 17.62
CA ASN A 301 -8.94 -8.85 18.27
C ASN A 301 -10.16 -7.92 18.28
N MET A 302 -11.21 -8.30 17.55
CA MET A 302 -12.47 -7.59 17.60
C MET A 302 -13.24 -8.04 18.84
N PRO A 303 -13.42 -7.16 19.83
CA PRO A 303 -14.15 -7.52 21.04
C PRO A 303 -15.63 -7.72 20.71
N LEU A 304 -16.19 -8.83 21.16
CA LEU A 304 -17.62 -9.10 21.12
C LEU A 304 -18.32 -8.24 22.18
N ASN A 305 -19.35 -7.49 21.79
CA ASN A 305 -20.17 -6.71 22.71
C ASN A 305 -21.31 -7.59 23.25
N LEU A 306 -21.39 -7.77 24.57
CA LEU A 306 -22.37 -8.62 25.25
C LEU A 306 -23.50 -7.75 25.82
N GLU A 307 -24.23 -7.05 24.96
CA GLU A 307 -25.45 -6.34 25.37
C GLU A 307 -26.61 -7.31 25.68
N GLU A 308 -27.69 -6.81 26.28
CA GLU A 308 -28.89 -7.59 26.68
C GLU A 308 -29.58 -8.35 25.52
N SER A 309 -29.13 -8.21 24.26
CA SER A 309 -29.65 -8.96 23.12
C SER A 309 -29.10 -10.38 23.01
N ASP A 310 -27.86 -10.62 23.47
CA ASP A 310 -27.20 -11.92 23.31
C ASP A 310 -27.38 -12.81 24.56
N LEU A 311 -27.57 -12.14 25.70
CA LEU A 311 -27.78 -12.74 27.02
C LEU A 311 -28.93 -12.02 27.72
N ASP A 312 -29.76 -12.76 28.45
CA ASP A 312 -30.86 -12.19 29.25
C ASP A 312 -30.38 -11.34 30.46
N PHE A 313 -29.06 -11.19 30.63
CA PHE A 313 -28.42 -10.46 31.73
C PHE A 313 -27.03 -9.97 31.32
N VAL A 314 -26.53 -8.94 32.01
CA VAL A 314 -25.16 -8.45 31.84
C VAL A 314 -24.19 -9.31 32.65
N PRO A 315 -23.27 -10.06 32.03
CA PRO A 315 -22.38 -10.96 32.76
C PRO A 315 -21.29 -10.20 33.51
N THR A 316 -20.96 -10.68 34.72
CA THR A 316 -19.82 -10.20 35.51
C THR A 316 -18.63 -11.13 35.45
N GLU A 317 -18.85 -12.40 35.10
CA GLU A 317 -17.82 -13.42 34.97
C GLU A 317 -18.12 -14.33 33.77
N VAL A 318 -17.05 -14.93 33.21
CA VAL A 318 -17.14 -15.96 32.17
C VAL A 318 -16.15 -17.08 32.46
N SER A 319 -16.58 -18.32 32.30
CA SER A 319 -15.73 -19.51 32.27
C SER A 319 -15.74 -20.11 30.87
N ILE A 320 -14.56 -20.32 30.29
CA ILE A 320 -14.40 -20.81 28.92
C ILE A 320 -13.80 -22.22 28.94
N GLN A 321 -14.38 -23.13 28.17
CA GLN A 321 -13.87 -24.48 27.95
C GLN A 321 -13.64 -24.73 26.47
N THR A 322 -12.57 -25.43 26.12
CA THR A 322 -12.32 -25.96 24.77
C THR A 322 -13.31 -27.09 24.45
N ALA A 323 -13.39 -27.47 23.17
CA ALA A 323 -14.26 -28.54 22.71
C ALA A 323 -14.04 -29.91 23.40
N ASP A 324 -12.83 -30.17 23.91
CA ASP A 324 -12.48 -31.38 24.68
C ASP A 324 -12.72 -31.25 26.20
N GLY A 325 -13.27 -30.11 26.65
CA GLY A 325 -13.68 -29.86 28.03
C GLY A 325 -12.57 -29.33 28.94
N GLN A 326 -11.42 -28.91 28.40
CA GLN A 326 -10.37 -28.27 29.19
C GLN A 326 -10.69 -26.80 29.43
N THR A 327 -10.46 -26.31 30.65
CA THR A 327 -10.62 -24.88 30.97
C THR A 327 -9.55 -24.06 30.26
N LEU A 328 -9.98 -23.02 29.53
CA LEU A 328 -9.07 -22.06 28.90
C LEU A 328 -8.42 -21.18 29.97
N SER A 329 -7.12 -20.93 29.82
CA SER A 329 -6.38 -20.04 30.71
C SER A 329 -6.96 -18.62 30.69
N SER A 330 -7.12 -17.99 31.85
CA SER A 330 -7.57 -16.60 31.95
C SER A 330 -6.59 -15.58 31.36
N ALA A 331 -5.40 -15.99 30.92
CA ALA A 331 -4.48 -15.15 30.16
C ALA A 331 -4.85 -15.05 28.67
N LEU A 332 -5.75 -15.91 28.19
CA LEU A 332 -6.13 -16.03 26.78
C LEU A 332 -7.49 -15.42 26.47
N TYR A 333 -8.13 -14.77 27.45
CA TYR A 333 -9.36 -14.01 27.23
C TYR A 333 -9.46 -12.85 28.21
N ALA A 334 -10.30 -11.88 27.88
CA ALA A 334 -10.62 -10.75 28.74
C ALA A 334 -12.12 -10.44 28.67
N LEU A 335 -12.74 -10.30 29.84
CA LEU A 335 -14.09 -9.76 29.99
C LEU A 335 -13.96 -8.37 30.63
N GLU A 336 -14.35 -7.33 29.92
CA GLU A 336 -14.20 -5.95 30.37
C GLU A 336 -15.53 -5.21 30.36
N THR A 337 -15.82 -4.43 31.40
CA THR A 337 -16.98 -3.53 31.41
C THR A 337 -16.50 -2.08 31.45
N LYS A 338 -16.82 -1.31 30.40
CA LYS A 338 -16.52 0.12 30.29
C LYS A 338 -17.73 0.87 29.75
N ASN A 339 -18.08 2.01 30.35
CA ASN A 339 -19.19 2.86 29.92
C ASN A 339 -20.54 2.11 29.75
N ASN A 340 -20.82 1.15 30.65
CA ASN A 340 -22.00 0.25 30.61
C ASN A 340 -22.04 -0.75 29.44
N ALA A 341 -20.96 -0.90 28.66
CA ALA A 341 -20.81 -1.99 27.70
C ALA A 341 -19.86 -3.05 28.29
N THR A 342 -20.29 -4.31 28.28
CA THR A 342 -19.46 -5.45 28.64
C THR A 342 -18.99 -6.12 27.37
N THR A 343 -17.67 -6.28 27.20
CA THR A 343 -17.09 -6.91 26.02
C THR A 343 -16.25 -8.13 26.37
N LEU A 344 -16.25 -9.10 25.48
CA LEU A 344 -15.42 -10.29 25.55
C LEU A 344 -14.39 -10.29 24.41
N SER A 345 -13.15 -10.67 24.72
CA SER A 345 -12.14 -11.01 23.73
C SER A 345 -11.53 -12.36 24.07
N ILE A 346 -11.29 -13.19 23.05
CA ILE A 346 -10.58 -14.47 23.13
C ILE A 346 -9.39 -14.37 22.18
N PHE A 347 -8.20 -14.72 22.66
CA PHE A 347 -6.93 -14.44 21.99
C PHE A 347 -6.34 -15.65 21.23
N GLU A 348 -7.12 -16.71 21.09
CA GLU A 348 -6.78 -17.91 20.33
C GLU A 348 -7.99 -18.36 19.51
N ASN A 349 -7.72 -18.86 18.31
CA ASN A 349 -8.76 -19.41 17.45
C ASN A 349 -9.20 -20.78 17.97
N GLY A 350 -10.47 -21.09 17.79
CA GLY A 350 -11.04 -22.39 18.10
C GLY A 350 -12.49 -22.30 18.53
N GLN A 351 -13.04 -23.47 18.80
CA GLN A 351 -14.41 -23.63 19.26
C GLN A 351 -14.46 -23.84 20.77
N TYR A 352 -15.36 -23.11 21.42
CA TYR A 352 -15.43 -23.03 22.87
C TYR A 352 -16.87 -23.16 23.40
N LEU A 353 -16.98 -23.59 24.66
CA LEU A 353 -18.18 -23.44 25.48
C LEU A 353 -17.95 -22.33 26.49
N LEU A 354 -18.78 -21.29 26.42
CA LEU A 354 -18.69 -20.10 27.25
C LEU A 354 -19.82 -20.14 28.27
N THR A 355 -19.48 -20.05 29.55
CA THR A 355 -20.46 -20.01 30.63
C THR A 355 -20.39 -18.66 31.32
N PHE A 356 -21.40 -17.84 31.07
CA PHE A 356 -21.55 -16.48 31.59
C PHE A 356 -22.35 -16.50 32.89
N THR A 357 -22.05 -15.59 33.83
CA THR A 357 -22.84 -15.41 35.06
C THR A 357 -22.75 -13.97 35.62
N ASP A 358 -23.81 -13.51 36.27
CA ASP A 358 -23.85 -12.30 37.12
C ASP A 358 -23.81 -12.62 38.63
N GLY A 359 -23.61 -13.89 38.99
CA GLY A 359 -23.69 -14.43 40.34
C GLY A 359 -25.08 -14.93 40.77
N THR A 360 -26.13 -14.61 40.00
CA THR A 360 -27.51 -15.06 40.24
C THR A 360 -28.08 -15.86 39.08
N GLN A 361 -27.75 -15.48 37.85
CA GLN A 361 -28.11 -16.09 36.60
C GLN A 361 -26.87 -16.70 35.95
N GLN A 362 -27.08 -17.73 35.13
CA GLN A 362 -26.01 -18.38 34.38
C GLN A 362 -26.55 -18.88 33.05
N GLN A 363 -25.81 -18.65 31.98
CA GLN A 363 -26.13 -19.12 30.64
C GLN A 363 -24.87 -19.68 29.99
N THR A 364 -25.02 -20.81 29.30
CA THR A 364 -23.92 -21.42 28.54
C THR A 364 -24.22 -21.32 27.06
N MET A 365 -23.27 -20.76 26.31
CA MET A 365 -23.31 -20.64 24.86
C MET A 365 -22.12 -21.38 24.25
N ALA A 366 -22.21 -21.68 22.97
CA ALA A 366 -21.06 -22.06 22.17
C ALA A 366 -20.48 -20.81 21.48
N ALA A 367 -19.18 -20.82 21.21
CA ALA A 367 -18.54 -19.82 20.39
C ALA A 367 -17.63 -20.47 19.37
N ASP A 368 -17.59 -19.91 18.17
CA ASP A 368 -16.50 -20.12 17.22
C ASP A 368 -15.64 -18.85 17.20
N VAL A 369 -14.32 -19.02 17.24
CA VAL A 369 -13.35 -17.93 17.23
C VAL A 369 -12.39 -18.20 16.09
N ASP A 370 -12.49 -17.38 15.07
CA ASP A 370 -11.73 -17.53 13.85
C ASP A 370 -11.01 -16.22 13.50
N THR A 371 -10.16 -16.27 12.48
CA THR A 371 -9.44 -15.10 11.99
C THR A 371 -9.70 -14.99 10.50
N TYR A 372 -10.06 -13.78 10.09
CA TYR A 372 -10.28 -13.43 8.71
C TYR A 372 -9.79 -12.00 8.47
N ASP A 373 -8.97 -11.81 7.43
CA ASP A 373 -8.42 -10.52 7.02
C ASP A 373 -7.81 -9.70 8.17
N PHE A 374 -6.90 -10.33 8.94
CA PHE A 374 -6.26 -9.78 10.14
C PHE A 374 -7.18 -9.54 11.35
N VAL A 375 -8.45 -9.92 11.29
CA VAL A 375 -9.39 -9.69 12.39
C VAL A 375 -9.79 -11.02 12.99
N ARG A 376 -9.54 -11.18 14.29
CA ARG A 376 -10.11 -12.26 15.08
C ARG A 376 -11.49 -11.87 15.59
N ARG A 377 -12.48 -12.72 15.34
CA ARG A 377 -13.89 -12.49 15.68
C ARG A 377 -14.39 -13.61 16.61
N ILE A 378 -15.54 -13.38 17.23
CA ILE A 378 -16.20 -14.37 18.08
C ILE A 378 -17.65 -14.41 17.61
N ASP A 379 -18.05 -15.55 17.06
CA ASP A 379 -19.44 -15.81 16.73
C ASP A 379 -20.08 -16.63 17.85
N LEU A 380 -21.20 -16.16 18.39
CA LEU A 380 -21.92 -16.84 19.48
C LEU A 380 -23.09 -17.65 18.94
N TYR A 381 -23.27 -18.81 19.56
CA TYR A 381 -24.31 -19.76 19.21
C TYR A 381 -25.06 -20.23 20.47
N GLU A 382 -26.39 -20.25 20.38
CA GLU A 382 -27.23 -20.85 21.41
C GLU A 382 -27.11 -22.38 21.38
N LEU A 383 -26.91 -23.02 22.53
CA LEU A 383 -26.92 -24.48 22.61
C LEU A 383 -28.34 -25.02 22.56
N SER A 384 -28.78 -25.45 21.37
CA SER A 384 -30.11 -26.02 21.20
C SER A 384 -30.14 -27.22 20.24
N ASN A 385 -30.97 -28.21 20.58
CA ASN A 385 -31.30 -29.32 19.67
C ASN A 385 -32.48 -28.98 18.75
N ASP A 386 -33.26 -27.94 19.08
CA ASP A 386 -34.46 -27.53 18.34
C ASP A 386 -34.72 -26.03 18.59
N LEU A 387 -34.96 -25.26 17.54
CA LEU A 387 -35.43 -23.87 17.67
C LEU A 387 -36.95 -23.84 17.59
N SER A 388 -37.57 -22.92 18.32
CA SER A 388 -39.02 -22.74 18.33
C SER A 388 -39.37 -21.26 18.23
N PHE A 389 -40.14 -20.90 17.22
CA PHE A 389 -40.54 -19.53 16.93
C PHE A 389 -42.06 -19.41 16.98
N THR A 390 -42.52 -18.47 17.79
CA THR A 390 -43.92 -18.13 18.00
C THR A 390 -44.30 -16.86 17.24
N SER A 391 -45.55 -16.42 17.39
CA SER A 391 -45.97 -15.12 16.86
C SER A 391 -45.32 -13.92 17.53
N GLU A 392 -44.75 -14.10 18.73
CA GLU A 392 -43.97 -13.04 19.40
C GLU A 392 -42.64 -12.82 18.69
N ASP A 393 -41.98 -13.92 18.30
CA ASP A 393 -40.70 -13.89 17.58
C ASP A 393 -40.89 -13.46 16.12
N LEU A 394 -41.89 -14.03 15.42
CA LEU A 394 -42.12 -13.80 13.99
C LEU A 394 -43.00 -12.59 13.69
N SER A 395 -43.53 -11.90 14.70
CA SER A 395 -44.57 -10.86 14.59
C SER A 395 -45.92 -11.29 13.99
N PHE A 396 -46.08 -12.56 13.57
CA PHE A 396 -47.33 -13.12 13.06
C PHE A 396 -47.48 -14.63 13.36
N GLU A 397 -48.70 -15.16 13.28
CA GLU A 397 -48.96 -16.60 13.45
C GLU A 397 -48.52 -17.36 12.18
N PRO A 398 -47.47 -18.22 12.23
CA PRO A 398 -46.95 -18.91 11.05
C PRO A 398 -47.93 -19.98 10.55
N THR A 399 -48.09 -20.06 9.22
CA THR A 399 -49.00 -21.03 8.57
C THR A 399 -48.34 -21.84 7.46
N ASN A 400 -47.26 -21.33 6.88
CA ASN A 400 -46.47 -22.03 5.89
C ASN A 400 -44.97 -21.74 6.08
N VAL A 401 -44.12 -22.70 5.72
CA VAL A 401 -42.66 -22.55 5.70
C VAL A 401 -42.11 -23.25 4.47
N VAL A 402 -41.23 -22.55 3.74
CA VAL A 402 -40.56 -23.05 2.54
C VAL A 402 -39.06 -22.80 2.69
N PHE A 403 -38.25 -23.74 2.21
CA PHE A 403 -36.80 -23.56 2.15
C PHE A 403 -36.45 -22.75 0.90
N GLU A 404 -35.64 -21.72 1.05
CA GLU A 404 -34.98 -21.09 -0.07
C GLU A 404 -33.74 -21.91 -0.43
N ASP A 405 -33.56 -22.19 -1.72
CA ASP A 405 -32.44 -22.99 -2.19
C ASP A 405 -31.19 -22.09 -2.25
N LEU A 406 -30.30 -22.27 -1.28
CA LEU A 406 -29.00 -21.59 -1.22
C LEU A 406 -28.01 -22.11 -2.26
N ASN A 407 -28.25 -23.32 -2.73
CA ASN A 407 -27.53 -23.92 -3.83
C ASN A 407 -28.39 -23.70 -5.06
N ASP A 408 -27.90 -23.10 -6.13
CA ASP A 408 -28.63 -22.86 -7.38
C ASP A 408 -29.03 -24.16 -8.14
N GLY A 409 -29.04 -25.30 -7.44
CA GLY A 409 -29.23 -26.65 -7.95
C GLY A 409 -27.96 -27.26 -8.55
N SER A 410 -26.81 -26.59 -8.48
CA SER A 410 -25.55 -27.07 -9.08
C SER A 410 -24.92 -28.23 -8.32
N ASP A 411 -25.01 -28.25 -6.98
CA ASP A 411 -24.49 -29.38 -6.19
C ASP A 411 -25.59 -30.42 -5.85
N PRO A 412 -25.62 -31.61 -6.50
CA PRO A 412 -26.58 -32.66 -6.19
C PRO A 412 -26.37 -33.33 -4.81
N ALA A 413 -25.26 -33.04 -4.12
CA ALA A 413 -24.97 -33.54 -2.77
C ALA A 413 -25.47 -32.60 -1.67
N TYR A 414 -25.78 -31.34 -1.99
CA TYR A 414 -26.31 -30.38 -1.04
C TYR A 414 -27.63 -30.90 -0.46
N LYS A 415 -27.72 -30.88 0.87
CA LYS A 415 -28.92 -31.24 1.60
C LYS A 415 -29.28 -30.09 2.50
N VAL A 416 -30.55 -29.71 2.48
CA VAL A 416 -31.11 -28.77 3.46
C VAL A 416 -30.74 -29.27 4.86
N PRO A 417 -29.95 -28.49 5.63
CA PRO A 417 -29.35 -28.98 6.87
C PRO A 417 -30.34 -29.02 8.03
N VAL A 418 -31.57 -28.55 7.83
CA VAL A 418 -32.60 -28.48 8.87
C VAL A 418 -33.94 -29.05 8.40
N LYS A 419 -34.77 -29.45 9.36
CA LYS A 419 -36.17 -29.78 9.17
C LYS A 419 -37.01 -28.69 9.84
N ALA A 420 -37.88 -28.03 9.07
CA ALA A 420 -38.80 -27.02 9.55
C ALA A 420 -40.25 -27.53 9.51
N THR A 421 -40.99 -27.41 10.61
CA THR A 421 -42.40 -27.84 10.70
C THR A 421 -43.21 -26.90 11.57
N ILE A 422 -44.45 -26.61 11.17
CA ILE A 422 -45.38 -25.83 11.97
C ILE A 422 -46.25 -26.76 12.81
N GLU A 423 -46.14 -26.65 14.13
CA GLU A 423 -46.92 -27.42 15.11
C GLU A 423 -47.85 -26.47 15.86
N GLY A 424 -49.13 -26.43 15.47
CA GLY A 424 -50.06 -25.44 16.01
C GLY A 424 -49.73 -24.05 15.48
N SER A 425 -49.40 -23.11 16.38
CA SER A 425 -49.02 -21.72 16.07
C SER A 425 -47.52 -21.46 16.23
N THR A 426 -46.71 -22.52 16.22
CA THR A 426 -45.25 -22.45 16.47
C THR A 426 -44.52 -23.11 15.32
N LEU A 427 -43.53 -22.40 14.76
CA LEU A 427 -42.56 -22.97 13.84
C LEU A 427 -41.46 -23.67 14.65
N LYS A 428 -41.21 -24.95 14.38
CA LYS A 428 -40.09 -25.70 14.94
C LYS A 428 -39.05 -25.99 13.88
N VAL A 429 -37.78 -25.81 14.23
CA VAL A 429 -36.65 -26.12 13.36
C VAL A 429 -35.68 -27.05 14.06
N THR A 430 -35.41 -28.20 13.45
CA THR A 430 -34.52 -29.24 13.98
C THR A 430 -33.32 -29.42 13.05
N PRO A 431 -32.06 -29.44 13.55
CA PRO A 431 -30.90 -29.73 12.73
C PRO A 431 -30.87 -31.20 12.28
N LEU A 432 -30.50 -31.41 11.02
CA LEU A 432 -30.25 -32.72 10.40
C LEU A 432 -28.75 -32.92 10.11
N ALA A 433 -28.05 -31.84 9.80
CA ALA A 433 -26.62 -31.77 9.55
C ALA A 433 -26.09 -30.38 9.96
N GLU A 434 -24.77 -30.22 10.02
CA GLU A 434 -24.16 -28.89 10.14
C GLU A 434 -24.36 -28.11 8.84
N GLY A 435 -24.51 -26.79 8.94
CA GLY A 435 -24.66 -25.88 7.82
C GLY A 435 -25.81 -24.89 7.98
N THR A 436 -26.04 -24.15 6.90
CA THR A 436 -26.95 -23.00 6.87
C THR A 436 -28.25 -23.29 6.11
N ALA A 437 -29.35 -22.70 6.56
CA ALA A 437 -30.62 -22.71 5.85
C ALA A 437 -31.29 -21.33 5.89
N ILE A 438 -31.96 -20.96 4.80
CA ILE A 438 -32.88 -19.82 4.76
C ILE A 438 -34.31 -20.35 4.64
N LEU A 439 -35.17 -19.92 5.56
CA LEU A 439 -36.58 -20.28 5.59
C LEU A 439 -37.44 -19.07 5.25
N HIS A 440 -38.28 -19.20 4.22
CA HIS A 440 -39.34 -18.25 3.94
C HIS A 440 -40.62 -18.69 4.65
N ILE A 441 -41.09 -17.86 5.58
CA ILE A 441 -42.23 -18.15 6.44
C ILE A 441 -43.41 -17.26 6.06
N THR A 442 -44.61 -17.83 5.94
CA THR A 442 -45.85 -17.08 5.64
C THR A 442 -46.84 -17.19 6.79
N GLY A 443 -47.34 -16.04 7.24
CA GLY A 443 -48.34 -15.89 8.27
C GLY A 443 -49.78 -16.01 7.78
N LYS A 444 -50.70 -16.24 8.71
CA LYS A 444 -52.15 -16.38 8.44
C LYS A 444 -52.79 -15.15 7.77
N ASN A 445 -52.25 -13.98 8.05
CA ASN A 445 -52.64 -12.68 7.49
C ASN A 445 -51.96 -12.39 6.13
N GLY A 446 -51.11 -13.29 5.64
CA GLY A 446 -50.34 -13.12 4.40
C GLY A 446 -49.02 -12.36 4.58
N GLU A 447 -48.65 -11.98 5.80
CA GLU A 447 -47.32 -11.43 6.10
C GLU A 447 -46.24 -12.50 5.92
N THR A 448 -45.03 -12.09 5.58
CA THR A 448 -43.90 -12.99 5.33
C THR A 448 -42.63 -12.48 5.98
N THR A 449 -41.74 -13.39 6.35
CA THR A 449 -40.39 -13.07 6.81
C THR A 449 -39.40 -14.14 6.37
N TYR A 450 -38.12 -13.79 6.32
CA TYR A 450 -37.03 -14.73 6.13
C TYR A 450 -36.34 -14.99 7.47
N LEU A 451 -36.01 -16.26 7.69
CA LEU A 451 -35.29 -16.72 8.86
C LEU A 451 -34.01 -17.40 8.38
N TYR A 452 -32.87 -16.75 8.64
CA TYR A 452 -31.55 -17.32 8.44
C TYR A 452 -31.20 -18.15 9.67
N ILE A 453 -30.70 -19.36 9.46
CA ILE A 453 -30.27 -20.25 10.54
C ILE A 453 -28.98 -20.94 10.15
N GLU A 454 -28.02 -20.96 11.07
CA GLU A 454 -26.84 -21.81 11.01
C GLU A 454 -26.86 -22.79 12.18
N PHE A 455 -26.60 -24.06 11.90
CA PHE A 455 -26.33 -25.07 12.93
C PHE A 455 -24.92 -25.64 12.78
N LEU A 456 -24.19 -25.69 13.91
CA LEU A 456 -22.87 -26.29 14.02
C LEU A 456 -22.83 -27.30 15.18
N LYS A 457 -21.83 -28.19 15.19
CA LYS A 457 -21.51 -29.03 16.34
C LYS A 457 -20.27 -28.54 17.06
N ILE A 458 -20.49 -27.72 18.08
CA ILE A 458 -19.42 -27.25 18.96
C ILE A 458 -19.39 -28.12 20.21
N ALA A 459 -18.22 -28.68 20.52
CA ALA A 459 -18.03 -29.61 21.66
C ALA A 459 -19.02 -30.80 21.68
N GLY A 460 -19.40 -31.29 20.49
CA GLY A 460 -20.34 -32.40 20.32
C GLY A 460 -21.81 -32.07 20.65
N LYS A 461 -22.13 -30.79 20.87
CA LYS A 461 -23.51 -30.30 21.08
C LYS A 461 -23.96 -29.51 19.86
N TRP A 462 -25.25 -29.56 19.55
CA TRP A 462 -25.81 -28.65 18.57
C TRP A 462 -25.79 -27.22 19.11
N ALA A 463 -25.33 -26.32 18.27
CA ALA A 463 -25.21 -24.90 18.50
C ALA A 463 -25.85 -24.18 17.32
N ALA A 464 -26.65 -23.15 17.59
CA ALA A 464 -27.46 -22.48 16.60
C ALA A 464 -27.25 -20.96 16.65
N TYR A 465 -27.10 -20.36 15.48
CA TYR A 465 -27.22 -18.93 15.26
C TYR A 465 -28.44 -18.72 14.37
N TYR A 466 -29.24 -17.69 14.64
CA TYR A 466 -30.37 -17.36 13.80
C TYR A 466 -30.63 -15.85 13.77
N ASP A 467 -31.22 -15.38 12.68
CA ASP A 467 -31.64 -13.99 12.51
C ASP A 467 -32.98 -13.93 11.76
N ILE A 468 -33.88 -13.08 12.25
CA ILE A 468 -35.21 -12.81 11.69
C ILE A 468 -35.16 -11.41 11.04
N ASP A 469 -34.67 -11.40 9.80
CA ASP A 469 -34.66 -10.36 8.77
C ASP A 469 -34.33 -8.90 9.18
N LYS A 470 -33.20 -8.40 8.68
CA LYS A 470 -33.09 -7.02 8.18
C LYS A 470 -32.64 -7.05 6.72
N ASP A 471 -33.61 -6.80 5.84
CA ASP A 471 -33.45 -6.52 4.41
C ASP A 471 -32.89 -7.69 3.57
N ALA A 472 -33.72 -8.71 3.34
CA ALA A 472 -33.75 -9.62 2.18
C ALA A 472 -32.46 -9.65 1.32
N TYR A 473 -31.64 -10.68 1.57
CA TYR A 473 -30.46 -11.08 0.79
C TYR A 473 -30.63 -10.93 -0.73
#